data_AF-A0A523S0D5-F1
#
_entry.id   AF-A0A523S0D5-F1
#
_cell.length_a   1.000
_cell.length_b   1.000
_cell.length_c   1.000
_cell.angle_alpha   90.00
_cell.angle_beta   90.00
_cell.angle_gamma   90.00
#
_symmetry.space_group_name_H-M   'P 1'
#
loop_
_entity.id
_entity.type
_entity.pdbx_description
1 polymer ?
#
loop_
_entity_poly.entity_id
_entity_poly.type
_entity_poly.pdbx_seq_one_letter_code
_entity_poly.pdbx_strand_id
1 'polypeptide(L)'
;MAVSLLLYLNYKTEHKPHTLIPPIFFMDTLAGVNFLPTEYVDISDFIRTKERMLLCHQSQCKWLKKHDGIDYVDFMRKVASFRGLQCGVPYAEGFRPYS
;
A
#
# COMPACT_ATOMS: atom_id res chain seq x y z
N MET A 1 1.14 17.31 -26.90
CA MET A 1 1.73 18.08 -25.79
C MET A 1 1.51 17.31 -24.49
N ALA A 2 2.52 16.56 -24.04
CA ALA A 2 2.48 15.95 -22.71
C ALA A 2 2.93 17.01 -21.70
N VAL A 3 1.99 17.57 -20.95
CA VAL A 3 2.30 18.45 -19.82
C VAL A 3 2.82 17.54 -18.71
N SER A 4 4.14 17.42 -18.60
CA SER A 4 4.80 16.71 -17.50
C SER A 4 4.53 17.47 -16.21
N LEU A 5 3.63 16.95 -15.37
CA LEU A 5 3.31 17.52 -14.05
C LEU A 5 4.56 17.69 -13.16
N LEU A 6 5.63 16.91 -13.41
CA LEU A 6 6.89 16.94 -12.65
C LEU A 6 7.75 18.18 -12.91
N LEU A 7 7.50 18.93 -13.99
CA LEU A 7 8.28 20.12 -14.34
C LEU A 7 7.78 21.43 -13.68
N TYR A 8 6.63 21.40 -13.01
CA TYR A 8 5.99 22.58 -12.40
C TYR A 8 6.13 22.65 -10.86
N LEU A 9 7.11 21.97 -10.28
CA LEU A 9 7.45 22.12 -8.86
C LEU A 9 8.51 23.22 -8.70
N ASN A 10 8.10 24.41 -8.26
CA ASN A 10 8.98 25.54 -7.92
C ASN A 10 9.77 25.33 -6.59
N TYR A 11 9.93 24.09 -6.14
CA TYR A 11 10.68 23.77 -4.93
C TYR A 11 12.14 23.51 -5.28
N LYS A 12 13.03 24.37 -4.77
CA LYS A 12 14.48 24.16 -4.89
C LYS A 12 14.89 23.05 -3.94
N THR A 13 15.59 22.04 -4.45
CA THR A 13 16.16 20.94 -3.66
C THR A 13 17.66 20.85 -3.91
N GLU A 14 18.40 20.27 -2.97
CA GLU A 14 19.86 20.02 -3.09
C GLU A 14 20.21 19.03 -4.22
N HIS A 15 19.23 18.30 -4.73
CA HIS A 15 19.43 17.25 -5.73
C HIS A 15 18.95 17.70 -7.11
N LYS A 16 19.69 17.27 -8.14
CA LYS A 16 19.29 17.47 -9.53
C LYS A 16 17.99 16.72 -9.82
N PRO A 17 17.10 17.25 -10.68
CA PRO A 17 15.89 16.55 -11.07
C PRO A 17 16.25 15.22 -11.73
N HIS A 18 15.49 14.18 -11.37
CA HIS A 18 15.61 12.89 -12.02
C HIS A 18 15.10 12.98 -13.47
N THR A 19 15.81 12.35 -14.40
CA THR A 19 15.49 12.47 -15.84
C THR A 19 14.34 11.57 -16.28
N LEU A 20 14.07 10.50 -15.53
CA LEU A 20 12.95 9.58 -15.81
C LEU A 20 11.70 9.99 -15.04
N ILE A 21 10.55 9.81 -15.68
CA ILE A 21 9.25 9.87 -15.02
C ILE A 21 9.08 8.59 -14.20
N PRO A 22 8.98 8.67 -12.86
CA PRO A 22 8.80 7.48 -12.04
C PRO A 22 7.43 6.85 -12.31
N PRO A 23 7.33 5.51 -12.39
CA PRO A 23 6.04 4.86 -12.50
C PRO A 23 5.22 5.11 -11.24
N ILE A 24 3.95 5.44 -11.41
CA ILE A 24 3.01 5.66 -10.30
C ILE A 24 2.13 4.43 -10.17
N PHE A 25 1.96 3.93 -8.94
CA PHE A 25 1.07 2.82 -8.64
C PHE A 25 0.09 3.21 -7.55
N PHE A 26 -1.16 2.77 -7.70
CA PHE A 26 -2.15 2.80 -6.63
C PHE A 26 -2.09 1.48 -5.89
N MET A 27 -1.99 1.58 -4.57
CA MET A 27 -2.15 0.44 -3.67
C MET A 27 -3.62 0.14 -3.44
N ASP A 28 -3.88 -1.09 -3.04
CA ASP A 28 -5.19 -1.63 -2.68
C ASP A 28 -6.07 -0.67 -1.83
N THR A 29 -7.38 -0.86 -1.93
CA THR A 29 -8.35 -0.11 -1.14
C THR A 29 -8.65 -0.79 0.19
N LEU A 30 -9.42 -0.12 1.05
CA LEU A 30 -9.92 -0.74 2.27
C LEU A 30 -10.73 -2.00 1.93
N ALA A 31 -10.34 -3.14 2.51
CA ALA A 31 -10.89 -4.48 2.22
C ALA A 31 -10.80 -4.94 0.75
N GLY A 32 -10.05 -4.24 -0.11
CA GLY A 32 -10.00 -4.55 -1.55
C GLY A 32 -11.29 -4.27 -2.33
N VAL A 33 -12.21 -3.48 -1.77
CA VAL A 33 -13.49 -3.16 -2.40
C VAL A 33 -13.26 -2.33 -3.66
N ASN A 34 -13.90 -2.75 -4.75
CA ASN A 34 -13.81 -2.10 -6.07
C ASN A 34 -12.37 -1.93 -6.58
N PHE A 35 -11.46 -2.81 -6.16
CA PHE A 35 -10.07 -2.80 -6.58
C PHE A 35 -9.64 -4.18 -7.04
N LEU A 36 -9.36 -4.31 -8.34
CA LEU A 36 -8.77 -5.51 -8.93
C LEU A 36 -7.31 -5.22 -9.31
N PRO A 37 -6.32 -5.71 -8.54
CA PRO A 37 -4.91 -5.48 -8.83
C PRO A 37 -4.47 -6.20 -10.11
N THR A 38 -3.51 -5.60 -10.81
CA THR A 38 -2.81 -6.21 -11.94
C THR A 38 -1.40 -6.65 -11.54
N GLU A 39 -0.80 -5.98 -10.56
CA GLU A 39 0.50 -6.32 -10.00
C GLU A 39 0.33 -6.84 -8.57
N TYR A 40 1.06 -7.90 -8.24
CA TYR A 40 1.09 -8.49 -6.91
C TYR A 40 2.53 -8.53 -6.42
N VAL A 41 2.75 -8.08 -5.19
CA VAL A 41 4.05 -8.18 -4.52
C VAL A 41 3.93 -9.20 -3.40
N ASP A 42 4.73 -10.27 -3.48
CA ASP A 42 4.84 -11.24 -2.39
C ASP A 42 5.49 -10.58 -1.17
N ILE A 43 4.76 -10.56 -0.06
CA ILE A 43 5.21 -9.99 1.21
C ILE A 43 5.29 -11.04 2.31
N SER A 44 5.36 -12.33 1.96
CA SER A 44 5.31 -13.44 2.91
C SER A 44 6.41 -13.36 3.96
N ASP A 45 7.63 -13.03 3.55
CA ASP A 45 8.77 -12.83 4.46
C ASP A 45 8.67 -11.52 5.28
N PHE A 46 7.82 -10.59 4.86
CA PHE A 46 7.71 -9.24 5.43
C PHE A 46 6.43 -9.02 6.25
N ILE A 47 5.51 -9.99 6.29
CA ILE A 47 4.22 -9.84 6.97
C ILE A 47 4.38 -9.43 8.44
N ARG A 48 5.36 -10.00 9.16
CA ARG A 48 5.66 -9.65 10.55
C ARG A 48 6.20 -8.22 10.72
N THR A 49 6.98 -7.75 9.75
CA THR A 49 7.46 -6.36 9.75
C THR A 49 6.29 -5.41 9.55
N LYS A 50 5.40 -5.69 8.61
CA LYS A 50 4.18 -4.92 8.36
C LYS A 50 3.26 -4.87 9.59
N GLU A 51 3.06 -5.99 10.28
CA GLU A 51 2.30 -6.04 11.54
C GLU A 51 2.88 -5.11 12.61
N ARG A 52 4.20 -5.14 12.82
CA ARG A 52 4.89 -4.26 13.78
C ARG A 52 4.72 -2.79 13.41
N MET A 53 4.89 -2.44 12.12
CA MET A 53 4.71 -1.08 11.62
C MET A 53 3.28 -0.58 11.87
N LEU A 54 2.28 -1.43 11.64
CA LEU A 54 0.89 -1.13 11.97
C LEU A 54 0.74 -0.88 13.49
N LEU A 55 1.30 -1.73 14.34
CA LEU A 55 1.19 -1.58 15.79
C LEU A 55 1.86 -0.31 16.34
N CYS A 56 2.73 0.37 15.59
CA CYS A 56 3.25 1.68 15.99
C CYS A 56 2.14 2.76 16.06
N HIS A 57 1.02 2.58 15.37
CA HIS A 57 -0.11 3.53 15.30
C HIS A 57 -1.05 3.35 16.50
N GLN A 58 -0.52 3.56 17.69
CA GLN A 58 -1.15 3.19 18.96
C GLN A 58 -2.51 3.87 19.19
N SER A 59 -2.69 5.12 18.75
CA SER A 59 -3.97 5.83 18.90
C SER A 59 -5.07 5.16 18.08
N GLN A 60 -4.79 4.77 16.84
CA GLN A 60 -5.73 4.08 15.95
C GLN A 60 -6.01 2.66 16.43
N CYS A 61 -4.98 1.92 16.84
CA CYS A 61 -5.11 0.55 17.34
C CYS A 61 -6.07 0.47 18.54
N LYS A 62 -5.87 1.36 19.52
CA LYS A 62 -6.68 1.38 20.75
C LYS A 62 -8.11 1.85 20.48
N TRP A 63 -8.28 2.84 19.62
CA TRP A 63 -9.59 3.41 19.30
C TRP A 63 -10.47 2.41 18.53
N LEU A 64 -9.96 1.83 17.45
CA LEU A 64 -10.70 0.87 16.62
C LEU A 64 -11.08 -0.40 17.39
N LYS A 65 -10.18 -0.90 18.26
CA LYS A 65 -10.48 -2.08 19.07
C LYS A 65 -11.52 -1.80 20.15
N LYS A 66 -11.47 -0.63 20.79
CA LYS A 66 -12.37 -0.28 21.91
C LYS A 66 -13.76 0.13 21.43
N HIS A 67 -13.85 0.85 20.31
CA HIS A 67 -15.10 1.43 19.82
C HIS A 67 -15.81 0.49 18.83
N ASP A 68 -15.06 -0.09 17.88
CA ASP A 68 -15.65 -0.84 16.76
C ASP A 68 -15.41 -2.37 16.86
N GLY A 69 -14.63 -2.82 17.85
CA GLY A 69 -14.23 -4.23 18.00
C GLY A 69 -13.30 -4.74 16.89
N ILE A 70 -12.72 -3.82 16.09
CA ILE A 70 -11.89 -4.17 14.93
C ILE A 70 -10.44 -4.38 15.38
N ASP A 71 -9.93 -5.58 15.17
CA ASP A 71 -8.49 -5.82 15.15
C ASP A 71 -7.95 -5.49 13.75
N TYR A 72 -7.40 -4.28 13.62
CA TYR A 72 -6.95 -3.78 12.32
C TYR A 72 -5.71 -4.52 11.78
N VAL A 73 -4.92 -5.14 12.65
CA VAL A 73 -3.77 -5.96 12.24
C VAL A 73 -4.28 -7.26 11.62
N ASP A 74 -5.27 -7.88 12.25
CA ASP A 74 -5.93 -9.06 11.70
C ASP A 74 -6.65 -8.74 10.38
N PHE A 75 -7.33 -7.59 10.30
CA PHE A 75 -7.96 -7.12 9.08
C PHE A 75 -6.93 -6.96 7.93
N MET A 76 -5.80 -6.30 8.19
CA MET A 76 -4.72 -6.17 7.21
C MET A 76 -4.19 -7.54 6.76
N ARG A 77 -4.01 -8.48 7.70
CA ARG A 77 -3.54 -9.84 7.41
C ARG A 77 -4.52 -10.61 6.51
N LYS A 78 -5.83 -10.48 6.76
CA LYS A 78 -6.87 -11.10 5.94
C LYS A 78 -6.83 -10.58 4.50
N VAL A 79 -6.71 -9.27 4.31
CA VAL A 79 -6.58 -8.69 2.96
C VAL A 79 -5.32 -9.20 2.28
N ALA A 80 -4.18 -9.18 2.97
CA ALA A 80 -2.91 -9.67 2.41
C ALA A 80 -2.98 -11.16 2.02
N SER A 81 -3.61 -11.99 2.84
CA SER A 81 -3.80 -13.42 2.55
C SER A 81 -4.76 -13.63 1.38
N PHE A 82 -5.84 -12.86 1.31
CA PHE A 82 -6.77 -12.90 0.19
C PHE A 82 -6.09 -12.54 -1.13
N ARG A 83 -5.22 -11.52 -1.15
CA ARG A 83 -4.42 -11.19 -2.35
C ARG A 83 -3.38 -12.27 -2.65
N GLY A 84 -2.73 -12.83 -1.64
CA GLY A 84 -1.79 -13.94 -1.80
C GLY A 84 -2.45 -15.14 -2.49
N LEU A 85 -3.69 -15.47 -2.11
CA LEU A 85 -4.47 -16.52 -2.76
C LEU A 85 -4.65 -16.29 -4.27
N GLN A 86 -4.79 -15.04 -4.70
CA GLN A 86 -4.98 -14.69 -6.12
C GLN A 86 -3.71 -14.90 -6.97
N CYS A 87 -2.53 -14.88 -6.37
CA CYS A 87 -1.24 -15.04 -7.06
C CYS A 87 -0.41 -16.25 -6.58
N GLY A 88 -0.95 -17.11 -5.72
CA GLY A 88 -0.33 -18.38 -5.32
C GLY A 88 0.73 -18.28 -4.22
N VAL A 89 0.71 -17.22 -3.41
CA VAL A 89 1.65 -17.03 -2.28
C VAL A 89 0.89 -16.84 -0.95
N PRO A 90 1.52 -17.05 0.22
CA PRO A 90 0.84 -16.89 1.51
C PRO A 90 0.25 -15.49 1.75
N TYR A 91 1.01 -14.44 1.40
CA TYR A 91 0.60 -13.04 1.60
C TYR A 91 1.10 -12.16 0.45
N ALA A 92 0.22 -11.33 -0.10
CA ALA A 92 0.60 -10.35 -1.13
C ALA A 92 -0.04 -8.98 -0.90
N GLU A 93 0.57 -7.95 -1.47
CA GLU A 93 -0.05 -6.63 -1.67
C GLU A 93 -0.38 -6.43 -3.14
N GLY A 94 -1.56 -5.85 -3.41
CA GLY A 94 -2.04 -5.59 -4.76
C GLY A 94 -1.85 -4.14 -5.19
N PHE A 95 -1.42 -3.94 -6.43
CA PHE A 95 -1.21 -2.63 -7.02
C PHE A 95 -1.78 -2.52 -8.44
N ARG A 96 -2.02 -1.29 -8.88
CA ARG A 96 -2.36 -0.95 -10.26
C ARG A 96 -1.50 0.22 -10.75
N PRO A 97 -0.86 0.13 -11.93
CA PRO A 97 -0.16 1.27 -12.50
C PRO A 97 -1.16 2.38 -12.86
N TYR A 98 -0.75 3.63 -12.70
CA TYR A 98 -1.42 4.77 -13.30
C TYR A 98 -1.13 4.74 -14.81
N SER A 99 -2.17 4.43 -15.59
CA SER A 99 -2.16 4.34 -17.05
C SER A 99 -2.84 5.53 -17.69
#